data_AF-A0AAA9RW69-F1
#
_entry.id   AF-A0AAA9RW69-F1
#
_cell.length_a   1.000
_cell.length_b   1.000
_cell.length_c   1.000
_cell.angle_alpha   90.00
_cell.angle_beta   90.00
_cell.angle_gamma   90.00
#
_symmetry.space_group_name_H-M   'P 1'
#
loop_
_entity.id
_entity.type
_entity.pdbx_description
1 polymer ?
#
loop_
_entity_poly.entity_id
_entity_poly.type
_entity_poly.pdbx_seq_one_letter_code
_entity_poly.pdbx_strand_id
1 'polypeptide(L)'
;MLVAEAAERNKEPILQVLRQYLDSAQRGVRVLEVASGSGQHIAHFARAFPHAEWQPSDVDQRCLDRACSEQQDTCSNPRLCSSPMGNPEWGLRDTSLLKDLGQASGLLLERMVDMPANNKCLIFRKQ
;
A
#
# COMPACT_ATOMS: atom_id res chain seq x y z
N MET A 1 4.91 18.65 -8.05
CA MET A 1 5.21 17.27 -7.63
C MET A 1 5.22 17.15 -6.11
N LEU A 2 4.05 16.97 -5.51
CA LEU A 2 3.96 16.61 -4.08
C LEU A 2 4.16 15.10 -3.93
N VAL A 3 5.28 14.73 -3.35
CA VAL A 3 5.63 13.33 -3.06
C VAL A 3 5.31 13.05 -1.60
N ALA A 4 4.55 11.99 -1.32
CA ALA A 4 4.29 11.61 0.06
C ALA A 4 5.57 11.01 0.66
N GLU A 5 6.19 11.71 1.61
CA GLU A 5 7.46 11.28 2.22
C GLU A 5 7.36 9.92 2.92
N ALA A 6 6.20 9.61 3.50
CA ALA A 6 5.95 8.28 4.06
C ALA A 6 5.92 7.20 2.96
N ALA A 7 5.32 7.49 1.81
CA ALA A 7 5.29 6.56 0.69
C ALA A 7 6.70 6.35 0.11
N GLU A 8 7.50 7.40 -0.05
CA GLU A 8 8.89 7.27 -0.52
C GLU A 8 9.77 6.45 0.42
N ARG A 9 9.67 6.68 1.72
CA ARG A 9 10.48 5.94 2.72
C ARG A 9 10.16 4.45 2.75
N ASN A 10 8.89 4.09 2.49
CA ASN A 10 8.42 2.72 2.62
C ASN A 10 8.40 1.94 1.30
N LYS A 11 8.46 2.59 0.13
CA LYS A 11 8.28 1.88 -1.16
C LYS A 11 9.32 0.79 -1.41
N GLU A 12 10.59 1.03 -1.08
CA GLU A 12 11.66 0.04 -1.33
C GLU A 12 11.64 -1.10 -0.30
N PRO A 13 11.52 -0.84 1.02
CA PRO A 13 11.31 -1.91 2.00
C PRO A 13 10.10 -2.80 1.70
N ILE A 14 8.97 -2.21 1.28
CA ILE A 14 7.78 -2.98 0.90
C ILE A 14 8.05 -3.81 -0.37
N LEU A 15 8.70 -3.23 -1.38
CA LEU A 15 9.09 -3.95 -2.59
C LEU A 15 9.97 -5.19 -2.27
N GLN A 16 10.90 -5.06 -1.33
CA GLN A 16 11.73 -6.18 -0.89
C GLN A 16 10.92 -7.30 -0.26
N VAL A 17 9.88 -6.98 0.52
CA VAL A 17 8.95 -7.98 1.06
C VAL A 17 8.15 -8.63 -0.08
N LEU A 18 7.61 -7.85 -1.02
CA LEU A 18 6.84 -8.37 -2.14
C LEU A 18 7.64 -9.34 -3.01
N ARG A 19 8.94 -9.08 -3.24
CA ARG A 19 9.83 -9.98 -3.99
C ARG A 19 9.99 -11.38 -3.38
N GLN A 20 9.64 -11.55 -2.11
CA GLN A 20 9.67 -12.86 -1.44
C GLN A 20 8.42 -13.70 -1.74
N TYR A 21 7.35 -13.06 -2.25
CA TYR A 21 6.05 -13.70 -2.48
C TYR A 21 5.63 -13.69 -3.94
N LEU A 22 6.10 -12.71 -4.71
CA LEU A 22 5.80 -12.56 -6.12
C LEU A 22 7.07 -12.82 -6.94
N ASP A 23 6.96 -13.72 -7.90
CA ASP A 23 7.99 -13.88 -8.92
C ASP A 23 7.73 -12.85 -10.04
N SER A 24 8.74 -12.03 -10.35
CA SER A 24 8.71 -11.04 -11.42
C SER A 24 8.40 -11.61 -12.81
N ALA A 25 8.70 -12.89 -13.05
CA ALA A 25 8.43 -13.58 -14.31
C ALA A 25 7.01 -14.19 -14.34
N GLN A 26 6.35 -14.31 -13.19
CA GLN A 26 5.03 -14.95 -13.09
C GLN A 26 3.96 -14.07 -13.74
N ARG A 27 3.18 -14.69 -14.62
CA ARG A 27 2.03 -14.07 -15.29
C ARG A 27 0.74 -14.44 -14.59
N GLY A 28 -0.28 -13.59 -14.73
CA GLY A 28 -1.63 -13.85 -14.21
C GLY A 28 -1.76 -13.64 -12.70
N VAL A 29 -0.76 -13.04 -12.05
CA VAL A 29 -0.88 -12.56 -10.68
C VAL A 29 -1.75 -11.30 -10.70
N ARG A 30 -2.77 -11.26 -9.85
CA ARG A 30 -3.60 -10.07 -9.63
C ARG A 30 -3.36 -9.53 -8.24
N VAL A 31 -3.09 -8.24 -8.13
CA VAL A 31 -2.78 -7.56 -6.87
C VAL A 31 -3.73 -6.39 -6.69
N LEU A 32 -4.45 -6.38 -5.56
CA LEU A 32 -5.29 -5.26 -5.15
C LEU A 32 -4.55 -4.44 -4.10
N GLU A 33 -4.38 -3.15 -4.35
CA GLU A 33 -3.96 -2.20 -3.31
C GLU A 33 -5.20 -1.52 -2.74
N VAL A 34 -5.31 -1.50 -1.42
CA VAL A 34 -6.41 -0.86 -0.69
C VAL A 34 -5.92 0.45 -0.11
N ALA A 35 -6.72 1.51 -0.27
CA ALA A 35 -6.35 2.88 0.07
C ALA A 35 -5.09 3.35 -0.68
N SER A 36 -5.11 3.19 -2.01
CA SER A 36 -4.02 3.50 -2.93
C SER A 36 -3.58 4.97 -2.91
N GLY A 37 -4.45 5.89 -2.49
CA GLY A 37 -4.16 7.32 -2.49
C GLY A 37 -3.73 7.81 -3.88
N SER A 38 -2.54 8.40 -3.96
CA SER A 38 -1.97 8.89 -5.23
C SER A 38 -1.46 7.79 -6.17
N GLY A 39 -1.46 6.51 -5.75
CA GLY A 39 -0.96 5.39 -6.55
C GLY A 39 0.57 5.30 -6.65
N GLN A 40 1.32 6.04 -5.80
CA GLN A 40 2.78 6.10 -5.86
C GLN A 40 3.46 4.73 -5.63
N HIS A 41 2.87 3.89 -4.76
CA HIS A 41 3.34 2.53 -4.49
C HIS A 41 3.06 1.58 -5.64
N ILE A 42 1.83 1.51 -6.14
CA ILE A 42 1.50 0.78 -7.38
C ILE A 42 2.43 1.17 -8.52
N ALA A 43 2.66 2.46 -8.77
CA ALA A 43 3.52 2.91 -9.85
C ALA A 43 4.97 2.41 -9.70
N HIS A 44 5.47 2.30 -8.46
CA HIS A 44 6.78 1.71 -8.16
C HIS A 44 6.78 0.19 -8.35
N PHE A 45 5.78 -0.51 -7.84
CA PHE A 45 5.71 -1.98 -7.87
C PHE A 45 5.42 -2.53 -9.27
N ALA A 46 4.57 -1.87 -10.05
CA ALA A 46 4.26 -2.27 -11.43
C ALA A 46 5.50 -2.28 -12.32
N ARG A 47 6.49 -1.41 -12.05
CA ARG A 47 7.80 -1.44 -12.75
C ARG A 47 8.63 -2.66 -12.37
N ALA A 48 8.54 -3.12 -11.13
CA ALA A 48 9.28 -4.28 -10.63
C ALA A 48 8.60 -5.62 -10.97
N PHE A 49 7.28 -5.62 -11.14
CA PHE A 49 6.46 -6.78 -11.48
C PHE A 49 5.62 -6.49 -12.74
N PRO A 50 6.24 -6.40 -13.93
CA PRO A 50 5.57 -5.96 -15.16
C PRO A 50 4.52 -6.97 -15.68
N HIS A 51 4.47 -8.17 -15.10
CA HIS A 51 3.55 -9.24 -15.49
C HIS A 51 2.40 -9.43 -14.50
N ALA A 52 2.38 -8.68 -13.40
CA ALA A 52 1.27 -8.63 -12.47
C ALA A 52 0.24 -7.58 -12.89
N GLU A 53 -1.04 -7.89 -12.71
CA GLU A 53 -2.15 -6.97 -12.90
C GLU A 53 -2.43 -6.25 -11.57
N TRP A 54 -2.13 -4.95 -11.52
CA TRP A 54 -2.31 -4.13 -10.34
C TRP A 54 -3.64 -3.38 -10.41
N GLN A 55 -4.48 -3.58 -9.39
CA GLN A 55 -5.76 -2.91 -9.23
C GLN A 55 -5.66 -1.92 -8.06
N PRO A 56 -5.68 -0.60 -8.31
CA PRO A 56 -5.80 0.39 -7.24
C PRO A 56 -7.23 0.42 -6.70
N SER A 57 -7.39 0.72 -5.41
CA SER A 57 -8.68 1.00 -4.80
C SER A 57 -8.55 2.03 -3.69
N ASP A 58 -9.51 2.94 -3.59
CA ASP A 58 -9.57 3.95 -2.54
C ASP A 58 -11.04 4.29 -2.26
N VAL A 59 -11.34 4.69 -1.03
CA VAL A 59 -12.68 5.13 -0.65
C VAL A 59 -13.01 6.49 -1.26
N ASP A 60 -11.98 7.32 -1.49
CA ASP A 60 -12.13 8.58 -2.18
C ASP A 60 -11.91 8.40 -3.68
N GLN A 61 -13.00 8.44 -4.46
CA GLN A 61 -12.98 8.28 -5.91
C GLN A 61 -12.02 9.26 -6.61
N ARG A 62 -11.81 10.45 -6.03
CA ARG A 62 -10.89 11.47 -6.58
C ARG A 62 -9.43 11.01 -6.59
N CYS A 63 -9.06 10.08 -5.71
CA CYS A 63 -7.73 9.47 -5.70
C CYS A 63 -7.53 8.56 -6.91
N LEU A 64 -8.56 7.80 -7.28
CA LEU A 64 -8.53 6.87 -8.42
C LEU A 64 -8.56 7.61 -9.77
N ASP A 65 -9.37 8.65 -9.87
CA ASP A 65 -9.46 9.48 -11.10
C ASP A 65 -8.09 10.07 -11.45
N ARG A 66 -7.30 10.46 -10.43
CA ARG A 66 -5.92 10.97 -10.59
C ARG A 66 -4.90 9.88 -10.91
N ALA A 67 -5.05 8.68 -10.36
CA ALA A 67 -4.17 7.56 -10.70
C ALA A 67 -4.29 7.17 -12.19
N CYS A 68 -5.48 7.38 -12.78
CA CYS A 68 -5.75 7.10 -14.19
C CYS A 68 -5.37 8.24 -15.15
N SER A 69 -5.32 9.50 -14.68
CA SER A 69 -5.18 10.70 -15.52
C SER A 69 -3.76 11.28 -15.63
N GLU A 70 -2.72 10.45 -15.57
CA GLU A 70 -1.29 10.83 -15.60
C GLU A 70 -0.62 11.11 -14.25
N GLN A 71 0.66 10.71 -14.20
CA GLN A 71 1.67 11.03 -13.21
C GLN A 71 1.90 12.55 -13.11
N GLN A 72 0.95 13.35 -12.62
CA GLN A 72 1.21 14.70 -12.10
C GLN A 72 -0.03 15.32 -11.43
N ASP A 73 0.18 15.69 -10.16
CA ASP A 73 -0.36 16.89 -9.50
C ASP A 73 -1.86 17.23 -9.66
N THR A 74 -2.62 17.06 -8.58
CA THR A 74 -3.28 18.17 -7.84
C THR A 74 -4.29 17.63 -6.83
N CYS A 75 -3.81 17.26 -5.65
CA CYS A 75 -4.67 17.26 -4.46
C CYS A 75 -4.86 18.71 -4.02
N SER A 76 -5.81 19.43 -4.64
CA SER A 76 -6.11 20.84 -4.34
C SER A 76 -6.67 21.09 -2.93
N ASN A 77 -6.72 20.06 -2.08
CA ASN A 77 -6.96 20.21 -0.65
C ASN A 77 -5.72 19.78 0.14
N PRO A 78 -4.88 20.73 0.61
CA PRO A 78 -3.67 20.42 1.37
C PRO A 78 -3.94 19.69 2.69
N ARG A 79 -5.21 19.64 3.17
CA ARG A 79 -5.59 18.86 4.36
C ARG A 79 -5.69 17.35 4.13
N LEU A 80 -5.83 16.88 2.90
CA LEU A 80 -6.02 15.45 2.60
C LEU A 80 -4.71 14.72 2.27
N CYS A 81 -3.72 15.46 1.75
CA CYS A 81 -2.47 14.91 1.22
C CYS A 81 -1.21 15.27 2.03
N SER A 82 -1.37 16.07 3.09
CA SER A 82 -0.39 16.10 4.17
C SER A 82 -0.59 14.83 4.98
N SER A 83 0.28 13.82 4.86
CA SER A 83 0.46 12.89 5.98
C SER A 83 0.86 13.77 7.16
N PRO A 84 0.02 13.98 8.18
CA PRO A 84 0.50 14.65 9.38
C PRO A 84 1.36 13.58 10.02
N MET A 85 2.66 13.67 9.77
CA MET A 85 3.65 12.86 10.47
C MET A 85 3.50 13.23 11.96
N GLY A 86 2.64 12.50 12.66
CA GLY A 86 2.24 12.80 14.03
C GLY A 86 0.74 13.02 14.33
N ASN A 87 -0.22 12.79 13.41
CA ASN A 87 -1.63 12.69 13.85
C ASN A 87 -1.85 11.33 14.54
N PRO A 88 -2.14 11.31 15.86
CA PRO A 88 -2.27 10.05 16.57
C PRO A 88 -3.50 9.24 16.18
N GLU A 89 -4.50 9.87 15.55
CA GLU A 89 -5.71 9.20 15.07
C GLU A 89 -5.51 8.46 13.74
N TRP A 90 -4.38 8.68 13.06
CA TRP A 90 -4.07 8.04 11.78
C TRP A 90 -3.16 6.83 11.98
N GLY A 91 -3.48 5.74 11.26
CA GLY A 91 -2.77 4.47 11.33
C GLY A 91 -3.42 3.46 12.28
N LEU A 92 -3.40 2.19 11.87
CA LEU A 92 -3.88 1.08 12.69
C LEU A 92 -2.84 0.77 13.76
N ARG A 93 -3.18 1.01 15.02
CA ARG A 93 -2.25 0.87 16.16
C ARG A 93 -2.27 -0.51 16.81
N ASP A 94 -3.41 -1.18 16.73
CA ASP A 94 -3.59 -2.49 17.35
C ASP A 94 -3.52 -3.58 16.28
N THR A 95 -2.37 -4.26 16.23
CA THR A 95 -2.18 -5.41 15.36
C THR A 95 -3.02 -6.63 15.78
N SER A 96 -3.48 -6.67 17.03
CA SER A 96 -4.31 -7.75 17.57
C SER A 96 -5.69 -7.73 16.91
N LEU A 97 -6.30 -6.55 16.79
CA LEU A 97 -7.55 -6.38 16.04
C LEU A 97 -7.43 -6.87 14.59
N LEU A 98 -6.33 -6.54 13.91
CA LEU A 98 -6.10 -6.99 12.54
C LEU A 98 -5.91 -8.51 12.45
N LYS A 99 -5.27 -9.11 13.45
CA LYS A 99 -5.12 -10.56 13.54
C LYS A 99 -6.48 -11.24 13.73
N ASP A 100 -7.30 -10.74 14.63
CA ASP A 100 -8.62 -11.30 14.94
C ASP A 100 -9.57 -11.16 13.74
N LEU A 101 -9.60 -9.99 13.09
CA LEU A 101 -10.37 -9.76 11.86
C LEU A 101 -9.88 -10.63 10.70
N GLY A 102 -8.57 -10.79 10.58
CA GLY A 102 -7.96 -11.69 9.61
C GLY A 102 -8.47 -13.12 9.83
N GLN A 103 -8.37 -13.64 11.05
CA GLN A 103 -8.83 -14.99 11.40
C GLN A 103 -10.32 -15.18 11.12
N ALA A 104 -11.17 -14.23 11.52
CA ALA A 104 -12.60 -14.25 11.22
C ALA A 104 -12.90 -14.27 9.71
N SER A 105 -11.97 -13.75 8.89
CA SER A 105 -12.08 -13.70 7.42
C SER A 105 -11.31 -14.84 6.72
N GLY A 106 -10.78 -15.82 7.46
CA GLY A 106 -9.98 -16.93 6.89
C GLY A 106 -8.57 -16.53 6.42
N LEU A 107 -8.03 -15.43 6.95
CA LEU A 107 -6.69 -14.91 6.70
C LEU A 107 -5.83 -15.08 7.96
N LEU A 108 -4.83 -15.95 7.91
CA LEU A 108 -3.88 -16.12 9.01
C LEU A 108 -2.71 -15.16 8.89
N LEU A 109 -2.39 -14.45 9.98
CA LEU A 109 -1.16 -13.68 10.08
C LEU A 109 0.05 -14.64 10.06
N GLU A 110 0.79 -14.64 8.96
CA GLU A 110 1.98 -15.48 8.79
C GLU A 110 3.22 -14.81 9.39
N ARG A 111 3.40 -13.51 9.11
CA ARG A 111 4.63 -12.80 9.46
C ARG A 111 4.38 -11.30 9.65
N MET A 112 5.23 -10.67 10.44
CA MET A 112 5.29 -9.22 10.62
C MET A 112 6.73 -8.77 10.33
N VAL A 113 6.89 -7.70 9.56
CA VAL A 113 8.19 -7.15 9.16
C VAL A 113 8.22 -5.66 9.54
N ASP A 114 9.26 -5.25 10.25
CA ASP A 114 9.43 -3.85 10.64
C ASP A 114 9.82 -2.99 9.43
N MET A 115 9.16 -1.84 9.31
CA MET A 115 9.39 -0.85 8.26
C MET A 115 9.91 0.46 8.89
N PRO A 116 10.54 1.35 8.09
CA PRO A 116 11.02 2.64 8.59
C PRO A 116 9.94 3.48 9.29
N ALA A 117 10.38 4.37 10.18
CA ALA A 117 9.52 5.33 10.89
C ALA A 117 8.38 4.68 11.70
N ASN A 118 8.67 3.56 12.37
CA ASN A 118 7.73 2.82 13.21
C ASN A 118 6.50 2.28 12.44
N ASN A 119 6.67 2.02 11.14
CA ASN A 119 5.67 1.32 10.35
C ASN A 119 5.90 -0.20 10.45
N LYS A 120 4.87 -0.99 10.15
CA LYS A 120 4.98 -2.45 10.07
C LYS A 120 4.27 -2.95 8.82
N CYS A 121 4.86 -3.97 8.19
CA CYS A 121 4.23 -4.75 7.14
C CYS A 121 3.76 -6.08 7.74
N LEU A 122 2.45 -6.35 7.68
CA LEU A 122 1.86 -7.59 8.16
C LEU A 122 1.51 -8.44 6.94
N ILE A 123 1.93 -9.70 6.95
CA ILE A 123 1.67 -10.64 5.88
C ILE A 123 0.64 -11.65 6.34
N PHE A 124 -0.49 -11.69 5.63
CA PHE A 124 -1.56 -12.64 5.86
C PHE A 124 -1.62 -13.65 4.71
N ARG A 125 -1.89 -14.91 5.03
CA ARG A 125 -2.14 -15.99 4.07
C ARG A 125 -3.57 -16.47 4.20
N LYS A 126 -4.27 -16.58 3.08
CA LYS A 126 -5.59 -17.21 3.02
C LYS A 126 -5.48 -18.71 3.30
N GLN A 127 -6.34 -19.21 4.19
CA GLN A 127 -6.51 -20.66 4.41
C GLN A 127 -7.39 -21.30 3.34
#